data_AF-A0A2T2P2V9-F1
#
_entry.id   AF-A0A2T2P2V9-F1
#
_cell.length_a   1.000
_cell.length_b   1.000
_cell.length_c   1.000
_cell.angle_alpha   90.00
_cell.angle_beta   90.00
_cell.angle_gamma   90.00
#
_symmetry.space_group_name_H-M   'P 1'
#
loop_
_entity.id
_entity.type
_entity.pdbx_description
1 polymer ?
#
loop_
_entity_poly.entity_id
_entity_poly.type
_entity_poly.pdbx_seq_one_letter_code
_entity_poly.pdbx_strand_id
1 'polypeptide(L)'
;MKETTGHVASPGPTSSHTSTTSSSNIIEIKEPVKANSPKQGEKTSSIPTTPMDSQTLSTFDPQFRPITISTDLIDSFKPHSNLYKTSITIRYGEGFTLTHDVGLGLFCCYSGFVQQLFKSADPLKKQYTNYITLIEEVQKLTHLAEFSGSESGKMSEASVKKAFELIIKCYNRFPLQQYHAWVQKKLKQAVDSVFQDNKNLTVTPSNGGFRRNNYPIENIRERLQLCKTSAYFTIIDDVYSMLQEITVRYDRESKKDPMKAASRGIIFLPGFDENTVSTFVQWLNERRMYLEDANQACSLYRLATHLEVRDMAALCEGMLYSSTVKMIKMATSHRIRIASLLREDYPTRHIDPQAPNERYFPDSIRIVFGYVLREGCPSTTLKQLVVTTIRENREIYKYVKESLNESIKDMLLDADYSVAPSQSIEVGYSTSNAQHKCSKRSYEG
;
A
#
# COMPACT_ATOMS: atom_id res chain seq x y z
N MET A 1 49.84 -60.72 17.27
CA MET A 1 50.66 -59.78 16.46
C MET A 1 49.77 -58.57 16.20
N LYS A 2 49.82 -57.52 17.03
CA LYS A 2 50.73 -56.35 16.95
C LYS A 2 50.71 -55.69 15.57
N GLU A 3 50.04 -54.54 15.46
CA GLU A 3 50.56 -53.18 15.13
C GLU A 3 49.35 -52.24 14.86
N THR A 4 49.09 -51.17 15.63
CA THR A 4 49.58 -49.76 15.50
C THR A 4 49.43 -49.21 14.06
N THR A 5 48.94 -48.00 13.75
CA THR A 5 48.75 -46.71 14.42
C THR A 5 48.02 -45.78 13.43
N GLY A 6 47.34 -44.73 13.88
CA GLY A 6 46.86 -43.66 12.97
C GLY A 6 46.00 -42.58 13.60
N HIS A 7 46.61 -41.75 14.46
CA HIS A 7 46.04 -40.49 14.97
C HIS A 7 45.96 -39.43 13.86
N VAL A 8 44.82 -38.74 13.75
CA VAL A 8 44.73 -37.36 13.23
C VAL A 8 43.81 -36.56 14.13
N ALA A 9 44.25 -35.36 14.50
CA ALA A 9 43.66 -34.47 15.48
C ALA A 9 42.95 -33.26 14.85
N SER A 10 41.93 -32.77 15.59
CA SER A 10 41.41 -31.38 15.65
C SER A 10 40.59 -30.81 14.47
N PRO A 11 39.79 -29.73 14.68
CA PRO A 11 39.43 -29.02 15.92
C PRO A 11 37.91 -28.91 16.17
N GLY A 12 37.53 -28.58 17.41
CA GLY A 12 36.14 -28.38 17.83
C GLY A 12 35.53 -27.02 17.44
N PRO A 13 34.23 -26.81 17.66
CA PRO A 13 33.63 -25.49 17.65
C PRO A 13 33.33 -24.99 19.07
N THR A 14 33.79 -23.77 19.29
CA THR A 14 33.53 -22.87 20.41
C THR A 14 32.05 -22.50 20.51
N SER A 15 31.61 -22.33 21.75
CA SER A 15 30.31 -21.81 22.14
C SER A 15 30.14 -20.34 21.73
N SER A 16 28.96 -19.98 21.25
CA SER A 16 28.45 -18.62 21.33
C SER A 16 26.97 -18.64 21.76
N HIS A 17 26.76 -18.48 23.06
CA HIS A 17 25.48 -18.07 23.61
C HIS A 17 25.19 -16.63 23.15
N THR A 18 24.11 -16.45 22.39
CA THR A 18 23.48 -15.15 22.19
C THR A 18 22.11 -15.16 22.83
N SER A 19 22.03 -14.60 24.02
CA SER A 19 20.78 -14.30 24.72
C SER A 19 20.09 -13.17 23.96
N THR A 20 19.02 -13.50 23.21
CA THR A 20 18.16 -12.49 22.59
C THR A 20 17.03 -12.17 23.54
N THR A 21 17.16 -11.06 24.27
CA THR A 21 16.09 -10.45 25.07
C THR A 21 15.01 -9.96 24.10
N SER A 22 13.89 -10.70 24.01
CA SER A 22 12.71 -10.26 23.27
C SER A 22 11.94 -9.28 24.14
N SER A 23 12.09 -7.99 23.86
CA SER A 23 11.24 -6.94 24.39
C SER A 23 9.88 -6.99 23.69
N SER A 24 8.85 -7.40 24.42
CA SER A 24 7.46 -7.37 23.99
C SER A 24 6.99 -5.92 23.86
N ASN A 25 6.96 -5.40 22.63
CA ASN A 25 6.24 -4.16 22.34
C ASN A 25 4.74 -4.46 22.35
N ILE A 26 4.05 -4.00 23.38
CA ILE A 26 2.60 -4.00 23.50
C ILE A 26 2.06 -3.04 22.42
N ILE A 27 1.36 -3.60 21.42
CA ILE A 27 0.63 -2.81 20.43
C ILE A 27 -0.67 -2.37 21.10
N GLU A 28 -0.70 -1.12 21.56
CA GLU A 28 -1.89 -0.46 22.05
C GLU A 28 -2.87 -0.26 20.88
N ILE A 29 -3.96 -1.03 20.89
CA ILE A 29 -5.08 -0.85 19.96
C ILE A 29 -5.83 0.40 20.42
N LYS A 30 -5.53 1.56 19.83
CA LYS A 30 -6.30 2.78 20.05
C LYS A 30 -7.70 2.60 19.47
N GLU A 31 -8.71 2.64 20.35
CA GLU A 31 -10.11 2.80 19.96
C GLU A 31 -10.33 4.14 19.23
N PRO A 32 -11.28 4.21 18.28
CA PRO A 32 -11.62 5.46 17.61
C PRO A 32 -12.28 6.43 18.59
N VAL A 33 -11.65 7.60 18.76
CA VAL A 33 -12.14 8.72 19.56
C VAL A 33 -13.49 9.20 19.02
N LYS A 34 -14.53 9.14 19.84
CA LYS A 34 -15.81 9.81 19.58
C LYS A 34 -15.60 11.33 19.66
N ALA A 35 -15.92 12.02 18.58
CA ALA A 35 -15.94 13.47 18.52
C ALA A 35 -17.04 14.02 19.45
N ASN A 36 -16.63 14.75 20.50
CA ASN A 36 -17.51 15.60 21.30
C ASN A 36 -17.16 17.07 21.02
N SER A 37 -18.18 17.85 20.69
CA SER A 37 -18.14 19.29 20.47
C SER A 37 -17.77 20.06 21.75
N PRO A 38 -17.03 21.18 21.67
CA PRO A 38 -16.62 21.93 22.86
C PRO A 38 -17.68 22.95 23.30
N LYS A 39 -17.97 22.96 24.60
CA LYS A 39 -18.58 24.09 25.31
C LYS A 39 -17.47 24.97 25.92
N GLN A 40 -17.65 26.27 25.80
CA GLN A 40 -16.82 27.34 26.34
C GLN A 40 -16.75 27.33 27.88
N GLY A 41 -15.64 27.86 28.42
CA GLY A 41 -15.62 28.49 29.74
C GLY A 41 -14.27 28.49 30.47
N GLU A 42 -13.60 29.65 30.47
CA GLU A 42 -12.73 30.20 31.55
C GLU A 42 -11.46 29.42 31.96
N LYS A 43 -10.35 29.98 32.47
CA LYS A 43 -9.72 31.32 32.61
C LYS A 43 -8.28 31.03 33.10
N THR A 44 -7.36 31.98 32.85
CA THR A 44 -6.08 32.25 33.56
C THR A 44 -4.96 31.21 33.55
N SER A 45 -3.81 31.57 32.95
CA SER A 45 -2.62 32.00 33.71
C SER A 45 -1.47 32.36 32.77
N SER A 46 -0.90 33.54 32.99
CA SER A 46 0.18 34.17 32.23
C SER A 46 1.55 33.74 32.74
N ILE A 47 2.44 33.31 31.83
CA ILE A 47 3.90 33.19 32.07
C ILE A 47 4.60 34.03 30.99
N PRO A 48 5.57 34.89 31.35
CA PRO A 48 6.29 35.71 30.38
C PRO A 48 7.44 34.91 29.74
N THR A 49 7.50 34.89 28.42
CA THR A 49 8.64 34.32 27.67
C THR A 49 9.25 35.38 26.77
N THR A 50 10.54 35.62 27.00
CA THR A 50 11.45 36.54 26.30
C THR A 50 11.59 36.17 24.82
N PRO A 51 11.73 37.14 23.90
CA PRO A 51 11.77 36.87 22.47
C PRO A 51 13.15 36.37 22.05
N MET A 52 13.21 35.20 21.42
CA MET A 52 14.38 34.76 20.66
C MET A 52 14.07 34.95 19.18
N ASP A 53 14.81 35.86 18.57
CA ASP A 53 14.84 36.07 17.13
C ASP A 53 15.20 34.76 16.41
N SER A 54 14.28 34.31 15.56
CA SER A 54 14.55 33.28 14.55
C SER A 54 13.91 33.75 13.25
N GLN A 55 14.58 34.69 12.61
CA GLN A 55 14.35 35.02 11.21
C GLN A 55 14.99 33.92 10.35
N THR A 56 14.18 32.97 9.90
CA THR A 56 14.38 32.28 8.62
C THR A 56 13.00 32.12 7.97
N LEU A 57 12.51 33.26 7.48
CA LEU A 57 11.42 33.32 6.51
C LEU A 57 11.92 32.65 5.22
N SER A 58 11.49 31.41 5.00
CA SER A 58 11.38 30.85 3.66
C SER A 58 10.37 31.69 2.90
N THR A 59 10.86 32.58 2.05
CA THR A 59 10.07 33.33 1.08
C THR A 59 9.47 32.34 0.09
N PHE A 60 8.29 31.81 0.39
CA PHE A 60 7.44 31.17 -0.60
C PHE A 60 7.03 32.24 -1.61
N ASP A 61 7.54 32.11 -2.82
CA ASP A 61 7.33 33.05 -3.93
C ASP A 61 5.89 32.93 -4.44
N PRO A 62 5.04 33.98 -4.34
CA PRO A 62 3.61 33.93 -4.63
C PRO A 62 3.24 33.79 -6.12
N GLN A 63 4.21 33.49 -7.00
CA GLN A 63 3.98 33.45 -8.46
C GLN A 63 3.74 32.05 -9.04
N PHE A 64 3.99 30.97 -8.29
CA PHE A 64 3.64 29.62 -8.76
C PHE A 64 2.17 29.32 -8.45
N ARG A 65 1.32 29.32 -9.49
CA ARG A 65 -0.06 28.88 -9.38
C ARG A 65 -0.14 27.39 -9.71
N PRO A 66 -0.62 26.53 -8.80
CA PRO A 66 -0.84 25.11 -9.09
C PRO A 66 -1.71 24.93 -10.32
N ILE A 67 -1.40 23.93 -11.16
CA ILE A 67 -2.24 23.56 -12.29
C ILE A 67 -3.51 22.92 -11.72
N THR A 68 -4.59 23.69 -11.72
CA THR A 68 -5.91 23.25 -11.26
C THR A 68 -6.70 22.67 -12.42
N ILE A 69 -6.77 21.35 -12.56
CA ILE A 69 -7.75 20.78 -13.49
C ILE A 69 -9.07 20.68 -12.75
N SER A 70 -9.90 21.68 -12.98
CA SER A 70 -11.33 21.54 -12.84
C SER A 70 -11.82 20.89 -14.13
N THR A 71 -12.49 19.74 -14.02
CA THR A 71 -13.31 19.25 -15.13
C THR A 71 -14.52 20.16 -15.18
N ASP A 72 -14.39 21.29 -15.89
CA ASP A 72 -15.29 22.47 -15.91
C ASP A 72 -16.75 22.18 -16.33
N LEU A 73 -17.14 20.91 -16.42
CA LEU A 73 -18.49 20.42 -16.69
C LEU A 73 -19.18 19.78 -15.47
N ILE A 74 -18.52 19.70 -14.30
CA ILE A 74 -19.10 19.03 -13.12
C ILE A 74 -19.38 20.05 -11.99
N ASP A 75 -20.33 20.96 -12.22
CA ASP A 75 -20.77 21.95 -11.22
C ASP A 75 -21.47 21.34 -10.00
N SER A 76 -21.61 20.02 -9.93
CA SER A 76 -21.98 19.32 -8.70
C SER A 76 -21.59 17.85 -8.73
N PHE A 77 -20.32 17.52 -8.53
CA PHE A 77 -19.97 16.13 -8.23
C PHE A 77 -20.52 15.79 -6.84
N LYS A 78 -21.68 15.12 -6.81
CA LYS A 78 -22.34 14.66 -5.58
C LYS A 78 -22.61 13.17 -5.73
N PRO A 79 -21.64 12.31 -5.38
CA PRO A 79 -21.85 10.86 -5.43
C PRO A 79 -23.06 10.49 -4.56
N HIS A 80 -23.82 9.48 -4.98
CA HIS A 80 -24.89 8.95 -4.15
C HIS A 80 -24.33 8.55 -2.77
N SER A 81 -25.00 8.97 -1.70
CA SER A 81 -24.58 8.75 -0.30
C SER A 81 -24.29 7.27 0.01
N ASN A 82 -24.96 6.35 -0.68
CA ASN A 82 -24.74 4.91 -0.58
C ASN A 82 -23.30 4.48 -0.90
N LEU A 83 -22.58 5.22 -1.73
CA LEU A 83 -21.19 4.93 -2.11
C LEU A 83 -20.19 5.13 -0.97
N TYR A 84 -20.57 5.89 0.06
CA TYR A 84 -19.77 6.13 1.27
C TYR A 84 -20.10 5.19 2.43
N LYS A 85 -21.10 4.30 2.27
CA LYS A 85 -21.57 3.43 3.38
C LYS A 85 -20.50 2.49 3.90
N THR A 86 -19.57 2.06 3.05
CA THR A 86 -18.45 1.20 3.43
C THR A 86 -17.16 1.96 3.21
N SER A 87 -16.47 2.27 4.30
CA SER A 87 -15.13 2.86 4.25
C SER A 87 -14.07 1.77 4.15
N ILE A 88 -12.98 2.08 3.47
CA ILE A 88 -11.73 1.33 3.50
C ILE A 88 -10.59 2.29 3.81
N THR A 89 -9.51 1.77 4.39
CA THR A 89 -8.34 2.54 4.76
C THR A 89 -7.21 2.29 3.77
N ILE A 90 -6.68 3.35 3.17
CA ILE A 90 -5.45 3.35 2.39
C ILE A 90 -4.29 3.62 3.35
N ARG A 91 -3.29 2.74 3.41
CA ARG A 91 -2.08 2.93 4.22
C ARG A 91 -0.84 3.08 3.34
N TYR A 92 -0.01 4.06 3.62
CA TYR A 92 1.14 4.47 2.79
C TYR A 92 2.24 5.12 3.63
N GLY A 93 3.32 5.56 2.98
CA GLY A 93 4.51 6.09 3.66
C GLY A 93 5.39 5.01 4.30
N GLU A 94 6.48 5.44 4.94
CA GLU A 94 7.43 4.53 5.60
C GLU A 94 6.72 3.73 6.71
N GLY A 95 6.83 2.40 6.64
CA GLY A 95 6.18 1.50 7.60
C GLY A 95 4.64 1.51 7.57
N PHE A 96 4.00 2.15 6.59
CA PHE A 96 2.54 2.29 6.49
C PHE A 96 1.90 3.05 7.67
N THR A 97 2.62 4.04 8.20
CA THR A 97 2.19 4.86 9.34
C THR A 97 1.10 5.86 8.97
N LEU A 98 1.09 6.34 7.72
CA LEU A 98 0.09 7.30 7.22
C LEU A 98 -1.14 6.56 6.69
N THR A 99 -2.31 7.18 6.88
CA THR A 99 -3.61 6.57 6.56
C THR A 99 -4.59 7.57 5.98
N HIS A 100 -5.39 7.14 5.00
CA HIS A 100 -6.56 7.87 4.49
C HIS A 100 -7.76 6.95 4.38
N ASP A 101 -8.93 7.41 4.81
CA ASP A 101 -10.17 6.67 4.67
C ASP A 101 -10.93 7.11 3.42
N VAL A 102 -11.41 6.13 2.63
CA VAL A 102 -12.14 6.37 1.39
C VAL A 102 -13.38 5.48 1.29
N GLY A 103 -14.43 6.00 0.65
CA GLY A 103 -15.61 5.20 0.33
C GLY A 103 -15.30 4.12 -0.68
N LEU A 104 -15.42 2.84 -0.30
CA LEU A 104 -15.17 1.70 -1.18
C LEU A 104 -16.07 1.72 -2.41
N GLY A 105 -17.34 2.09 -2.25
CA GLY A 105 -18.28 2.18 -3.37
C GLY A 105 -17.81 3.18 -4.41
N LEU A 106 -17.36 4.36 -3.95
CA LEU A 106 -16.84 5.42 -4.80
C LEU A 106 -15.55 4.99 -5.52
N PHE A 107 -14.63 4.34 -4.81
CA PHE A 107 -13.38 3.85 -5.40
C PHE A 107 -13.66 2.77 -6.47
N CYS A 108 -14.57 1.84 -6.20
CA CYS A 108 -14.98 0.80 -7.16
C CYS A 108 -15.62 1.38 -8.43
N CYS A 109 -16.22 2.58 -8.40
CA CYS A 109 -16.71 3.24 -9.62
C CYS A 109 -15.59 3.61 -10.59
N TYR A 110 -14.36 3.80 -10.09
CA TYR A 110 -13.22 4.26 -10.88
C TYR A 110 -12.14 3.21 -11.09
N SER A 111 -12.15 2.13 -10.31
CA SER A 111 -11.18 1.04 -10.40
C SER A 111 -11.88 -0.33 -10.46
N GLY A 112 -11.82 -0.94 -11.64
CA GLY A 112 -12.25 -2.33 -11.83
C GLY A 112 -11.38 -3.31 -11.03
N PHE A 113 -10.09 -3.03 -10.90
CA PHE A 113 -9.17 -3.80 -10.08
C PHE A 113 -9.60 -3.84 -8.61
N VAL A 114 -9.86 -2.69 -7.98
CA VAL A 114 -10.28 -2.61 -6.58
C VAL A 114 -11.62 -3.32 -6.38
N GLN A 115 -12.56 -3.16 -7.32
CA GLN A 115 -13.83 -3.88 -7.28
C GLN A 115 -13.63 -5.40 -7.26
N GLN A 116 -12.80 -5.93 -8.16
CA GLN A 116 -12.50 -7.36 -8.22
C GLN A 116 -11.73 -7.87 -6.99
N LEU A 117 -10.77 -7.09 -6.50
CA LEU A 117 -9.99 -7.40 -5.31
C LEU A 117 -10.89 -7.57 -4.08
N PHE A 118 -11.75 -6.60 -3.79
CA PHE A 118 -12.65 -6.65 -2.64
C PHE A 118 -13.75 -7.70 -2.79
N LYS A 119 -14.25 -7.92 -4.01
CA LYS A 119 -15.19 -9.02 -4.28
C LYS A 119 -14.55 -10.38 -4.00
N SER A 120 -13.30 -10.57 -4.42
CA SER A 120 -12.55 -11.82 -4.21
C SER A 120 -12.16 -12.02 -2.75
N ALA A 121 -11.94 -10.93 -2.01
CA ALA A 121 -11.61 -10.96 -0.58
C ALA A 121 -12.83 -11.15 0.35
N ASP A 122 -14.07 -11.05 -0.14
CA ASP A 122 -15.30 -11.15 0.68
C ASP A 122 -15.41 -12.45 1.51
N PRO A 123 -15.10 -13.66 0.98
CA PRO A 123 -15.11 -14.87 1.78
C PRO A 123 -14.10 -14.82 2.93
N LEU A 124 -12.91 -14.26 2.69
CA LEU A 124 -11.86 -14.09 3.69
C LEU A 124 -12.25 -13.02 4.71
N LYS A 125 -12.89 -11.93 4.27
CA LYS A 125 -13.44 -10.89 5.14
C LYS A 125 -14.41 -11.48 6.16
N LYS A 126 -15.34 -12.35 5.72
CA LYS A 126 -16.27 -13.04 6.62
C LYS A 126 -15.55 -13.92 7.66
N GLN A 127 -14.53 -14.66 7.24
CA GLN A 127 -13.72 -15.46 8.17
C GLN A 127 -12.97 -14.58 9.17
N TYR A 128 -12.38 -13.48 8.71
CA TYR A 128 -11.67 -12.53 9.55
C TYR A 128 -12.61 -11.80 10.53
N THR A 129 -13.80 -11.39 10.11
CA THR A 129 -14.82 -10.82 11.00
C THR A 129 -15.20 -11.81 12.11
N ASN A 130 -15.46 -13.08 11.76
CA ASN A 130 -15.75 -14.11 12.77
C ASN A 130 -14.57 -14.34 13.74
N TYR A 131 -13.35 -14.20 13.25
CA TYR A 131 -12.14 -14.27 14.07
C TYR A 131 -12.01 -13.08 15.02
N ILE A 132 -12.30 -11.86 14.58
CA ILE A 132 -12.32 -10.68 15.46
C ILE A 132 -13.39 -10.81 16.54
N THR A 133 -14.60 -11.22 16.19
CA THR A 133 -15.66 -11.50 17.17
C THR A 133 -15.22 -12.55 18.19
N LEU A 134 -14.52 -13.60 17.75
CA LEU A 134 -13.97 -14.61 18.65
C LEU A 134 -12.93 -14.03 19.62
N ILE A 135 -12.02 -13.17 19.15
CA ILE A 135 -11.07 -12.46 20.02
C ILE A 135 -11.82 -11.64 21.06
N GLU A 136 -12.80 -10.83 20.66
CA GLU A 136 -13.60 -10.02 21.59
C GLU A 136 -14.35 -10.87 22.62
N GLU A 137 -14.90 -12.02 22.21
CA GLU A 137 -15.58 -12.97 23.10
C GLU A 137 -14.63 -13.56 24.15
N VAL A 138 -13.42 -13.94 23.73
CA VAL A 138 -12.37 -14.47 24.62
C VAL A 138 -11.84 -13.38 25.54
N GLN A 139 -11.52 -12.19 25.00
CA GLN A 139 -11.01 -11.05 25.75
C GLN A 139 -11.97 -10.62 26.86
N LYS A 140 -13.27 -10.60 26.59
CA LYS A 140 -14.30 -10.32 27.61
C LYS A 140 -14.24 -11.31 28.78
N LEU A 141 -13.91 -12.58 28.53
CA LEU A 141 -13.74 -13.57 29.60
C LEU A 141 -12.42 -13.38 30.36
N THR A 142 -11.35 -12.99 29.69
CA THR A 142 -10.05 -12.69 30.33
C THR A 142 -10.15 -11.47 31.24
N HIS A 143 -10.74 -10.37 30.78
CA HIS A 143 -10.93 -9.16 31.60
C HIS A 143 -11.80 -9.40 32.84
N LEU A 144 -12.84 -10.22 32.72
CA LEU A 144 -13.65 -10.61 33.89
C LEU A 144 -12.85 -11.39 34.94
N ALA A 145 -11.76 -12.05 34.55
CA ALA A 145 -10.84 -12.72 35.47
C ALA A 145 -9.99 -11.71 36.26
N GLU A 146 -9.45 -10.70 35.57
CA GLU A 146 -8.55 -9.69 36.14
C GLU A 146 -9.26 -8.75 37.12
N PHE A 147 -10.48 -8.31 36.80
CA PHE A 147 -11.26 -7.39 37.66
C PHE A 147 -11.88 -8.07 38.89
N SER A 148 -11.91 -9.41 38.94
CA SER A 148 -12.51 -10.17 40.05
C SER A 148 -11.61 -10.23 41.31
N GLY A 149 -10.80 -9.20 41.58
CA GLY A 149 -9.78 -9.08 42.64
C GLY A 149 -10.22 -9.32 44.10
N SER A 150 -11.37 -9.94 44.34
CA SER A 150 -11.70 -10.62 45.59
C SER A 150 -10.94 -11.94 45.71
N GLU A 151 -10.49 -12.28 46.92
CA GLU A 151 -9.85 -13.55 47.30
C GLU A 151 -10.65 -14.81 46.94
N SER A 152 -11.87 -14.68 46.39
CA SER A 152 -12.65 -15.80 45.88
C SER A 152 -12.51 -16.09 44.38
N GLY A 153 -11.97 -15.17 43.55
CA GLY A 153 -11.50 -15.40 42.17
C GLY A 153 -12.29 -16.37 41.28
N LYS A 154 -13.59 -16.52 41.47
CA LYS A 154 -14.40 -17.58 40.85
C LYS A 154 -15.13 -17.01 39.65
N MET A 155 -14.79 -17.51 38.47
CA MET A 155 -15.62 -17.38 37.27
C MET A 155 -17.03 -17.86 37.64
N SER A 156 -18.06 -17.07 37.30
CA SER A 156 -19.43 -17.54 37.43
C SER A 156 -19.62 -18.81 36.61
N GLU A 157 -20.52 -19.69 37.02
CA GLU A 157 -20.83 -20.92 36.28
C GLU A 157 -21.22 -20.63 34.82
N ALA A 158 -21.95 -19.53 34.59
CA ALA A 158 -22.28 -19.05 33.26
C ALA A 158 -21.03 -18.70 32.42
N SER A 159 -20.03 -18.05 33.03
CA SER A 159 -18.78 -17.73 32.36
C SER A 159 -17.91 -18.97 32.11
N VAL A 160 -17.91 -19.96 33.02
CA VAL A 160 -17.26 -21.27 32.77
C VAL A 160 -17.88 -21.98 31.59
N LYS A 161 -19.22 -22.03 31.54
CA LYS A 161 -19.95 -22.62 30.41
C LYS A 161 -19.59 -21.93 29.09
N LYS A 162 -19.53 -20.59 29.08
CA LYS A 162 -19.13 -19.83 27.90
C LYS A 162 -17.68 -20.10 27.49
N ALA A 163 -16.76 -20.17 28.46
CA ALA A 163 -15.36 -20.53 28.21
C ALA A 163 -15.24 -21.92 27.58
N PHE A 164 -15.94 -22.91 28.14
CA PHE A 164 -16.01 -24.26 27.60
C PHE A 164 -16.48 -24.27 26.14
N GLU A 165 -17.60 -23.59 25.85
CA GLU A 165 -18.15 -23.50 24.50
C GLU A 165 -17.16 -22.84 23.51
N LEU A 166 -16.47 -21.77 23.92
CA LEU A 166 -15.47 -21.09 23.08
C LEU A 166 -14.25 -21.96 22.82
N ILE A 167 -13.69 -22.63 23.84
CA ILE A 167 -12.53 -23.52 23.68
C ILE A 167 -12.87 -24.64 22.68
N ILE A 168 -14.04 -25.27 22.84
CA ILE A 168 -14.49 -26.33 21.94
C ILE A 168 -14.76 -25.79 20.52
N LYS A 169 -15.34 -24.60 20.39
CA LYS A 169 -15.54 -23.92 19.09
C LYS A 169 -14.22 -23.66 18.39
N CYS A 170 -13.21 -23.13 19.10
CA CYS A 170 -11.86 -22.91 18.56
C CYS A 170 -11.20 -24.22 18.10
N TYR A 171 -11.34 -25.29 18.89
CA TYR A 171 -10.77 -26.59 18.55
C TYR A 171 -11.43 -27.22 17.31
N ASN A 172 -12.76 -27.18 17.21
CA ASN A 172 -13.48 -27.87 16.16
C ASN A 172 -13.59 -27.07 14.86
N ARG A 173 -13.79 -25.76 14.94
CA ARG A 173 -14.14 -24.92 13.79
C ARG A 173 -13.52 -23.53 13.92
N PHE A 174 -12.20 -23.47 13.92
CA PHE A 174 -11.49 -22.20 13.94
C PHE A 174 -11.81 -21.38 12.66
N PRO A 175 -12.13 -20.07 12.77
CA PRO A 175 -12.59 -19.29 11.61
C PRO A 175 -11.57 -19.21 10.46
N LEU A 176 -10.29 -19.06 10.78
CA LEU A 176 -9.21 -18.94 9.80
C LEU A 176 -8.57 -20.30 9.53
N GLN A 177 -9.01 -20.97 8.45
CA GLN A 177 -8.67 -22.37 8.16
C GLN A 177 -7.16 -22.65 8.15
N GLN A 178 -6.36 -21.73 7.59
CA GLN A 178 -4.90 -21.86 7.53
C GLN A 178 -4.19 -21.96 8.89
N TYR A 179 -4.83 -21.51 9.98
CA TYR A 179 -4.29 -21.61 11.34
C TYR A 179 -4.93 -22.74 12.16
N HIS A 180 -5.95 -23.43 11.63
CA HIS A 180 -6.76 -24.37 12.41
C HIS A 180 -5.93 -25.50 13.03
N ALA A 181 -5.07 -26.16 12.25
CA ALA A 181 -4.22 -27.25 12.76
C ALA A 181 -3.25 -26.77 13.86
N TRP A 182 -2.71 -25.56 13.73
CA TRP A 182 -1.83 -24.96 14.74
C TRP A 182 -2.60 -24.63 16.03
N VAL A 183 -3.80 -24.04 15.90
CA VAL A 183 -4.71 -23.76 17.02
C VAL A 183 -5.09 -25.05 17.75
N GLN A 184 -5.44 -26.11 17.02
CA GLN A 184 -5.77 -27.40 17.62
C GLN A 184 -4.61 -27.96 18.44
N LYS A 185 -3.39 -27.91 17.90
CA LYS A 185 -2.19 -28.36 18.61
C LYS A 185 -1.95 -27.54 19.89
N LYS A 186 -2.01 -26.21 19.81
CA LYS A 186 -1.82 -25.31 20.96
C LYS A 186 -2.89 -25.53 22.03
N LEU A 187 -4.15 -25.68 21.64
CA LEU A 187 -5.25 -25.99 22.56
C LEU A 187 -5.07 -27.34 23.26
N LYS A 188 -4.69 -28.39 22.52
CA LYS A 188 -4.36 -29.69 23.13
C LYS A 188 -3.30 -29.55 24.21
N GLN A 189 -2.25 -28.78 23.94
CA GLN A 189 -1.15 -28.53 24.88
C GLN A 189 -1.60 -27.73 26.10
N ALA A 190 -2.36 -26.65 25.92
CA ALA A 190 -2.89 -25.84 27.02
C ALA A 190 -3.81 -26.66 27.94
N VAL A 191 -4.73 -27.44 27.35
CA VAL A 191 -5.65 -28.30 28.10
C VAL A 191 -4.89 -29.42 28.81
N ASP A 192 -3.93 -30.08 28.15
CA ASP A 192 -3.12 -31.12 28.76
C ASP A 192 -2.29 -30.58 29.94
N SER A 193 -1.60 -29.45 29.75
CA SER A 193 -0.81 -28.80 30.81
C SER A 193 -1.63 -28.61 32.09
N VAL A 194 -2.84 -28.06 31.94
CA VAL A 194 -3.73 -27.80 33.08
C VAL A 194 -4.34 -29.10 33.65
N PHE A 195 -4.64 -30.09 32.80
CA PHE A 195 -5.19 -31.39 33.20
C PHE A 195 -4.19 -32.28 33.95
N GLN A 196 -2.88 -32.14 33.68
CA GLN A 196 -1.83 -32.88 34.39
C GLN A 196 -1.64 -32.38 35.84
N ASP A 197 -2.10 -31.17 36.18
CA ASP A 197 -2.08 -30.67 37.55
C ASP A 197 -3.32 -31.11 38.35
N ASN A 198 -3.11 -31.94 39.37
CA ASN A 198 -4.16 -32.41 40.26
C ASN A 198 -4.93 -31.27 40.94
N LYS A 199 -4.30 -30.10 41.16
CA LYS A 199 -4.97 -28.94 41.77
C LYS A 199 -6.11 -28.44 40.90
N ASN A 200 -6.02 -28.60 39.59
CA ASN A 200 -6.99 -28.13 38.60
C ASN A 200 -8.09 -29.14 38.28
N LEU A 201 -8.09 -30.34 38.87
CA LEU A 201 -9.11 -31.36 38.63
C LEU A 201 -10.22 -31.31 39.69
N THR A 202 -11.48 -31.47 39.27
CA THR A 202 -12.64 -31.58 40.16
C THR A 202 -12.66 -32.91 40.92
N VAL A 203 -12.07 -33.95 40.33
CA VAL A 203 -11.98 -35.30 40.90
C VAL A 203 -10.64 -35.50 41.60
N THR A 204 -10.68 -35.93 42.87
CA THR A 204 -9.47 -36.25 43.63
C THR A 204 -8.98 -37.67 43.28
N PRO A 205 -7.70 -37.85 42.89
CA PRO A 205 -7.17 -39.17 42.49
C PRO A 205 -7.17 -40.24 43.61
N SER A 206 -7.41 -39.86 44.86
CA SER A 206 -7.19 -40.67 46.05
C SER A 206 -8.16 -41.86 46.21
N ASN A 207 -9.27 -41.90 45.47
CA ASN A 207 -10.28 -42.97 45.59
C ASN A 207 -10.39 -43.84 44.33
N GLY A 208 -9.27 -44.39 43.83
CA GLY A 208 -9.19 -45.58 42.97
C GLY A 208 -9.85 -45.58 41.56
N GLY A 209 -10.75 -44.65 41.25
CA GLY A 209 -11.57 -44.65 40.03
C GLY A 209 -11.06 -43.72 38.92
N PHE A 210 -10.30 -42.68 39.25
CA PHE A 210 -9.80 -41.74 38.25
C PHE A 210 -8.45 -42.17 37.69
N ARG A 211 -8.44 -42.61 36.42
CA ARG A 211 -7.20 -42.92 35.67
C ARG A 211 -7.07 -41.95 34.50
N ARG A 212 -6.03 -41.12 34.51
CA ARG A 212 -5.77 -40.14 33.41
C ARG A 212 -5.66 -40.80 32.03
N ASN A 213 -5.14 -42.02 31.97
CA ASN A 213 -5.02 -42.79 30.72
C ASN A 213 -6.37 -43.06 30.03
N ASN A 214 -7.48 -42.98 30.77
CA ASN A 214 -8.83 -43.13 30.19
C ASN A 214 -9.28 -41.89 29.41
N TYR A 215 -8.56 -40.77 29.53
CA TYR A 215 -8.89 -39.50 28.90
C TYR A 215 -7.73 -39.07 27.99
N PRO A 216 -7.66 -39.56 26.74
CA PRO A 216 -6.57 -39.24 25.82
C PRO A 216 -6.55 -37.75 25.46
N ILE A 217 -5.41 -37.23 25.00
CA ILE A 217 -5.21 -35.80 24.69
C ILE A 217 -6.08 -35.32 23.53
N GLU A 218 -6.53 -36.25 22.69
CA GLU A 218 -7.49 -36.04 21.60
C GLU A 218 -8.88 -35.65 22.13
N ASN A 219 -9.26 -36.13 23.32
CA ASN A 219 -10.57 -35.92 23.93
C ASN A 219 -10.60 -34.66 24.80
N ILE A 220 -10.30 -33.50 24.20
CA ILE A 220 -10.29 -32.20 24.89
C ILE A 220 -11.59 -31.95 25.67
N ARG A 221 -12.74 -32.31 25.08
CA ARG A 221 -14.05 -32.12 25.71
C ARG A 221 -14.16 -32.81 27.07
N GLU A 222 -13.82 -34.09 27.13
CA GLU A 222 -13.92 -34.88 28.36
C GLU A 222 -12.93 -34.38 29.41
N ARG A 223 -11.72 -34.02 28.98
CA ARG A 223 -10.70 -33.44 29.87
C ARG A 223 -11.16 -32.13 30.50
N LEU A 224 -11.75 -31.22 29.70
CA LEU A 224 -12.29 -29.96 30.21
C LEU A 224 -13.42 -30.16 31.22
N GLN A 225 -14.30 -31.15 31.04
CA GLN A 225 -15.39 -31.43 31.98
C GLN A 225 -14.90 -31.84 33.38
N LEU A 226 -13.67 -32.35 33.48
CA LEU A 226 -13.03 -32.74 34.73
C LEU A 226 -12.20 -31.62 35.36
N CYS A 227 -12.09 -30.47 34.69
CA CYS A 227 -11.33 -29.32 35.16
C CYS A 227 -12.18 -28.43 36.08
N LYS A 228 -11.54 -27.84 37.10
CA LYS A 228 -12.11 -26.82 37.98
C LYS A 228 -12.21 -25.48 37.27
N THR A 229 -13.00 -24.56 37.83
CA THR A 229 -13.12 -23.17 37.34
C THR A 229 -11.78 -22.46 37.11
N SER A 230 -10.80 -22.63 38.00
CA SER A 230 -9.47 -22.01 37.86
C SER A 230 -8.73 -22.43 36.57
N ALA A 231 -8.91 -23.68 36.16
CA ALA A 231 -8.32 -24.22 34.94
C ALA A 231 -8.80 -23.49 33.68
N TYR A 232 -10.10 -23.14 33.65
CA TYR A 232 -10.70 -22.47 32.50
C TYR A 232 -10.10 -21.07 32.30
N PHE A 233 -9.75 -20.36 33.38
CA PHE A 233 -9.07 -19.08 33.26
C PHE A 233 -7.71 -19.21 32.60
N THR A 234 -6.87 -20.14 33.07
CA THR A 234 -5.55 -20.39 32.48
C THR A 234 -5.67 -20.75 31.01
N ILE A 235 -6.61 -21.63 30.65
CA ILE A 235 -6.81 -22.03 29.26
C ILE A 235 -7.32 -20.87 28.40
N ILE A 236 -8.22 -20.03 28.92
CA ILE A 236 -8.74 -18.85 28.19
C ILE A 236 -7.64 -17.80 27.98
N ASP A 237 -6.76 -17.61 28.97
CA ASP A 237 -5.60 -16.71 28.84
C ASP A 237 -4.60 -17.21 27.78
N ASP A 238 -4.31 -18.51 27.78
CA ASP A 238 -3.50 -19.16 26.73
C ASP A 238 -4.15 -19.01 25.35
N VAL A 239 -5.48 -19.17 25.27
CA VAL A 239 -6.23 -18.96 24.03
C VAL A 239 -6.13 -17.50 23.57
N TYR A 240 -6.31 -16.54 24.48
CA TYR A 240 -6.21 -15.13 24.14
C TYR A 240 -4.82 -14.79 23.60
N SER A 241 -3.77 -15.23 24.29
CA SER A 241 -2.38 -15.05 23.86
C SER A 241 -2.12 -15.67 22.48
N MET A 242 -2.59 -16.89 22.26
CA MET A 242 -2.52 -17.57 20.95
C MET A 242 -3.24 -16.79 19.84
N LEU A 243 -4.41 -16.22 20.12
CA LEU A 243 -5.12 -15.38 19.14
C LEU A 243 -4.33 -14.09 18.85
N GLN A 244 -3.72 -13.46 19.85
CA GLN A 244 -2.87 -12.29 19.63
C GLN A 244 -1.68 -12.60 18.71
N GLU A 245 -1.02 -13.75 18.89
CA GLU A 245 0.04 -14.21 17.99
C GLU A 245 -0.46 -14.33 16.53
N ILE A 246 -1.66 -14.88 16.33
CA ILE A 246 -2.28 -14.97 14.99
C ILE A 246 -2.55 -13.57 14.44
N THR A 247 -3.05 -12.63 15.24
CA THR A 247 -3.32 -11.25 14.80
C THR A 247 -2.05 -10.58 14.28
N VAL A 248 -0.95 -10.66 15.03
CA VAL A 248 0.34 -10.10 14.62
C VAL A 248 0.83 -10.74 13.31
N ARG A 249 0.70 -12.07 13.20
CA ARG A 249 1.09 -12.79 11.98
C ARG A 249 0.23 -12.40 10.79
N TYR A 250 -1.09 -12.28 10.97
CA TYR A 250 -2.03 -11.89 9.93
C TYR A 250 -1.77 -10.45 9.46
N ASP A 251 -1.44 -9.54 10.38
CA ASP A 251 -1.06 -8.17 10.04
C ASP A 251 0.17 -8.14 9.13
N ARG A 252 1.23 -8.86 9.51
CA ARG A 252 2.45 -8.98 8.71
C ARG A 252 2.20 -9.58 7.33
N GLU A 253 1.36 -10.61 7.24
CA GLU A 253 1.00 -11.24 5.97
C GLU A 253 0.16 -10.29 5.10
N SER A 254 -0.75 -9.51 5.69
CA SER A 254 -1.58 -8.55 4.95
C SER A 254 -0.78 -7.42 4.28
N LYS A 255 0.39 -7.05 4.81
CA LYS A 255 1.29 -6.08 4.16
C LYS A 255 1.88 -6.58 2.84
N LYS A 256 1.87 -7.90 2.61
CA LYS A 256 2.44 -8.56 1.43
C LYS A 256 1.38 -9.15 0.50
N ASP A 257 0.20 -9.43 1.02
CA ASP A 257 -0.90 -10.07 0.32
C ASP A 257 -2.09 -9.09 0.21
N PRO A 258 -2.34 -8.52 -0.99
CA PRO A 258 -3.44 -7.58 -1.22
C PRO A 258 -4.81 -8.14 -0.87
N MET A 259 -5.03 -9.46 -1.01
CA MET A 259 -6.31 -10.09 -0.69
C MET A 259 -6.55 -10.15 0.82
N LYS A 260 -5.49 -10.46 1.59
CA LYS A 260 -5.54 -10.38 3.06
C LYS A 260 -5.72 -8.93 3.53
N ALA A 261 -5.07 -7.96 2.91
CA ALA A 261 -5.29 -6.54 3.20
C ALA A 261 -6.75 -6.14 2.95
N ALA A 262 -7.29 -6.46 1.77
CA ALA A 262 -8.65 -6.16 1.39
C ALA A 262 -9.68 -6.85 2.30
N SER A 263 -9.40 -8.06 2.79
CA SER A 263 -10.25 -8.74 3.78
C SER A 263 -10.42 -7.96 5.09
N ARG A 264 -9.45 -7.08 5.42
CA ARG A 264 -9.47 -6.19 6.58
C ARG A 264 -10.00 -4.79 6.25
N GLY A 265 -10.42 -4.54 5.01
CA GLY A 265 -10.78 -3.19 4.58
C GLY A 265 -9.58 -2.29 4.32
N ILE A 266 -8.41 -2.84 4.01
CA ILE A 266 -7.16 -2.07 3.87
C ILE A 266 -6.58 -2.22 2.46
N ILE A 267 -6.05 -1.14 1.90
CA ILE A 267 -5.15 -1.14 0.74
C ILE A 267 -3.79 -0.60 1.18
N PHE A 268 -2.71 -1.33 0.90
CA PHE A 268 -1.35 -0.84 1.14
C PHE A 268 -0.76 -0.27 -0.15
N LEU A 269 -0.22 0.94 -0.09
CA LEU A 269 0.44 1.62 -1.21
C LEU A 269 1.92 1.86 -0.88
N PRO A 270 2.79 0.84 -1.06
CA PRO A 270 4.21 0.99 -0.80
C PRO A 270 4.86 1.93 -1.83
N GLY A 271 5.76 2.79 -1.36
CA GLY A 271 6.56 3.67 -2.24
C GLY A 271 5.82 4.91 -2.75
N PHE A 272 4.63 5.21 -2.23
CA PHE A 272 3.92 6.46 -2.52
C PHE A 272 3.97 7.39 -1.31
N ASP A 273 4.27 8.66 -1.58
CA ASP A 273 4.33 9.74 -0.60
C ASP A 273 2.93 10.31 -0.29
N GLU A 274 2.88 11.14 0.74
CA GLU A 274 1.64 11.74 1.24
C GLU A 274 0.98 12.68 0.24
N ASN A 275 1.75 13.47 -0.49
CA ASN A 275 1.19 14.41 -1.45
C ASN A 275 0.48 13.64 -2.58
N THR A 276 1.15 12.64 -3.15
CA THR A 276 0.58 11.79 -4.20
C THR A 276 -0.72 11.11 -3.77
N VAL A 277 -0.75 10.49 -2.58
CA VAL A 277 -1.95 9.80 -2.08
C VAL A 277 -3.06 10.79 -1.73
N SER A 278 -2.73 11.95 -1.15
CA SER A 278 -3.72 12.97 -0.80
C SER A 278 -4.37 13.58 -2.05
N THR A 279 -3.58 13.87 -3.10
CA THR A 279 -4.12 14.32 -4.40
C THR A 279 -5.03 13.25 -5.02
N PHE A 280 -4.64 11.97 -4.95
CA PHE A 280 -5.46 10.86 -5.41
C PHE A 280 -6.81 10.80 -4.69
N VAL A 281 -6.79 10.85 -3.35
CA VAL A 281 -7.99 10.80 -2.51
C VAL A 281 -8.88 12.03 -2.74
N GLN A 282 -8.29 13.21 -2.89
CA GLN A 282 -9.03 14.43 -3.23
C GLN A 282 -9.76 14.28 -4.56
N TRP A 283 -9.08 13.78 -5.61
CA TRP A 283 -9.71 13.58 -6.90
C TRP A 283 -10.82 12.53 -6.87
N LEU A 284 -10.67 11.45 -6.09
CA LEU A 284 -11.75 10.47 -5.91
C LEU A 284 -13.02 11.14 -5.36
N ASN A 285 -12.87 12.06 -4.41
CA ASN A 285 -13.98 12.70 -3.72
C ASN A 285 -14.55 13.93 -4.44
N GLU A 286 -13.72 14.69 -5.15
CA GLU A 286 -14.08 16.01 -5.68
C GLU A 286 -14.03 16.07 -7.21
N ARG A 287 -13.42 15.07 -7.86
CA ARG A 287 -13.08 15.08 -9.30
C ARG A 287 -12.24 16.29 -9.72
N ARG A 288 -11.55 16.88 -8.75
CA ARG A 288 -10.62 18.00 -8.90
C ARG A 288 -9.23 17.53 -8.53
N MET A 289 -8.26 18.02 -9.27
CA MET A 289 -6.85 17.66 -9.08
C MET A 289 -6.01 18.92 -9.23
N TYR A 290 -5.12 19.11 -8.26
CA TYR A 290 -4.19 20.21 -8.19
C TYR A 290 -2.79 19.61 -8.25
N LEU A 291 -2.04 19.95 -9.29
CA LEU A 291 -0.66 19.49 -9.46
C LEU A 291 0.27 20.69 -9.51
N GLU A 292 1.32 20.63 -8.69
CA GLU A 292 2.32 21.67 -8.56
C GLU A 292 3.39 21.53 -9.65
N ASP A 293 3.80 20.30 -9.97
CA ASP A 293 4.89 20.02 -10.90
C ASP A 293 4.72 18.70 -11.68
N ALA A 294 5.64 18.46 -12.61
CA ALA A 294 5.65 17.24 -13.43
C ALA A 294 5.97 15.98 -12.62
N ASN A 295 6.70 16.08 -11.50
CA ASN A 295 7.01 14.93 -10.65
C ASN A 295 5.75 14.40 -9.98
N GLN A 296 4.95 15.29 -9.41
CA GLN A 296 3.66 14.95 -8.81
C GLN A 296 2.73 14.33 -9.86
N ALA A 297 2.70 14.87 -11.08
CA ALA A 297 1.94 14.30 -12.18
C ALA A 297 2.40 12.87 -12.55
N CYS A 298 3.72 12.62 -12.59
CA CYS A 298 4.30 11.29 -12.81
C CYS A 298 3.99 10.32 -11.66
N SER A 299 4.15 10.73 -10.40
CA SER A 299 3.85 9.90 -9.23
C SER A 299 2.38 9.53 -9.18
N LEU A 300 1.49 10.49 -9.47
CA LEU A 300 0.05 10.25 -9.53
C LEU A 300 -0.34 9.38 -10.73
N TYR A 301 0.29 9.56 -11.89
CA TYR A 301 0.14 8.66 -13.04
C TYR A 301 0.50 7.21 -12.69
N ARG A 302 1.62 7.00 -11.98
CA ARG A 302 2.05 5.68 -11.51
C ARG A 302 1.05 5.08 -10.54
N LEU A 303 0.55 5.87 -9.59
CA LEU A 303 -0.45 5.42 -8.61
C LEU A 303 -1.76 5.04 -9.30
N ALA A 304 -2.27 5.90 -10.19
CA ALA A 304 -3.48 5.67 -10.95
C ALA A 304 -3.38 4.41 -11.82
N THR A 305 -2.23 4.20 -12.46
CA THR A 305 -1.96 2.99 -13.25
C THR A 305 -1.92 1.75 -12.36
N HIS A 306 -1.23 1.81 -11.22
CA HIS A 306 -1.14 0.70 -10.27
C HIS A 306 -2.52 0.27 -9.73
N LEU A 307 -3.41 1.23 -9.52
CA LEU A 307 -4.77 1.00 -9.04
C LEU A 307 -5.79 0.83 -10.18
N GLU A 308 -5.36 0.80 -11.44
CA GLU A 308 -6.21 0.76 -12.64
C GLU A 308 -7.30 1.84 -12.70
N VAL A 309 -7.02 3.04 -12.17
CA VAL A 309 -7.87 4.23 -12.29
C VAL A 309 -7.58 4.91 -13.62
N ARG A 310 -8.15 4.35 -14.70
CA ARG A 310 -7.82 4.70 -16.09
C ARG A 310 -8.03 6.18 -16.42
N ASP A 311 -9.14 6.76 -15.95
CA ASP A 311 -9.46 8.18 -16.20
C ASP A 311 -8.36 9.10 -15.65
N MET A 312 -7.92 8.87 -14.40
CA MET A 312 -6.88 9.69 -13.79
C MET A 312 -5.54 9.46 -14.46
N ALA A 313 -5.20 8.21 -14.80
CA ALA A 313 -3.98 7.90 -15.53
C ALA A 313 -3.95 8.65 -16.87
N ALA A 314 -5.05 8.62 -17.64
CA ALA A 314 -5.16 9.35 -18.90
C ALA A 314 -5.06 10.88 -18.72
N LEU A 315 -5.67 11.44 -17.67
CA LEU A 315 -5.52 12.86 -17.35
C LEU A 315 -4.06 13.24 -17.05
N CYS A 316 -3.38 12.46 -16.21
CA CYS A 316 -1.99 12.69 -15.86
C CYS A 316 -1.07 12.57 -17.09
N GLU A 317 -1.28 11.53 -17.90
CA GLU A 317 -0.55 11.32 -19.15
C GLU A 317 -0.75 12.48 -20.12
N GLY A 318 -1.99 12.94 -20.31
CA GLY A 318 -2.30 14.07 -21.20
C GLY A 318 -1.62 15.37 -20.77
N MET A 319 -1.56 15.65 -19.46
CA MET A 319 -0.84 16.81 -18.93
C MET A 319 0.67 16.71 -19.14
N LEU A 320 1.25 15.54 -18.86
CA LEU A 320 2.68 15.29 -19.06
C LEU A 320 3.04 15.45 -20.54
N TYR A 321 2.30 14.76 -21.43
CA TYR A 321 2.49 14.83 -22.87
C TYR A 321 2.38 16.26 -23.40
N SER A 322 1.29 16.95 -23.08
CA SER A 322 1.04 18.31 -23.58
C SER A 322 2.08 19.31 -23.05
N SER A 323 2.49 19.19 -21.78
CA SER A 323 3.53 20.02 -21.20
C SER A 323 4.88 19.78 -21.87
N THR A 324 5.28 18.52 -22.05
CA THR A 324 6.54 18.18 -22.71
C THR A 324 6.56 18.66 -24.17
N VAL A 325 5.48 18.49 -24.92
CA VAL A 325 5.38 18.99 -26.31
C VAL A 325 5.48 20.51 -26.36
N LYS A 326 4.80 21.25 -25.46
CA LYS A 326 4.91 22.71 -25.39
C LYS A 326 6.34 23.13 -25.09
N MET A 327 6.98 22.47 -24.13
CA MET A 327 8.37 22.74 -23.77
C MET A 327 9.35 22.46 -24.92
N ILE A 328 9.14 21.39 -25.70
CA ILE A 328 9.94 21.11 -26.90
C ILE A 328 9.77 22.23 -27.92
N LYS A 329 8.52 22.60 -28.24
CA LYS A 329 8.22 23.68 -29.20
C LYS A 329 8.83 25.01 -28.77
N MET A 330 8.73 25.33 -27.49
CA MET A 330 9.31 26.52 -26.90
C MET A 330 10.85 26.50 -26.97
N ALA A 331 11.47 25.34 -26.70
CA ALA A 331 12.91 25.18 -26.85
C ALA A 331 13.34 25.46 -28.30
N THR A 332 12.63 24.88 -29.26
CA THR A 332 12.87 25.09 -30.69
C THR A 332 12.71 26.55 -31.08
N SER A 333 11.64 27.23 -30.66
CA SER A 333 11.39 28.63 -31.02
C SER A 333 12.44 29.59 -30.47
N HIS A 334 12.95 29.32 -29.27
CA HIS A 334 14.00 30.11 -28.63
C HIS A 334 15.42 29.64 -28.96
N ARG A 335 15.57 28.67 -29.88
CA ARG A 335 16.86 28.05 -30.25
C ARG A 335 17.62 27.49 -29.04
N ILE A 336 16.90 27.05 -28.02
CA ILE A 336 17.43 26.35 -26.85
C ILE A 336 17.60 24.88 -27.23
N ARG A 337 18.79 24.33 -26.99
CA ARG A 337 19.03 22.89 -27.19
C ARG A 337 18.21 22.10 -26.17
N ILE A 338 17.44 21.11 -26.64
CA ILE A 338 16.64 20.24 -25.76
C ILE A 338 17.52 19.51 -24.75
N ALA A 339 18.74 19.13 -25.13
CA ALA A 339 19.72 18.54 -24.22
C ALA A 339 20.07 19.43 -23.01
N SER A 340 19.93 20.76 -23.13
CA SER A 340 20.09 21.67 -22.00
C SER A 340 18.93 21.57 -21.01
N LEU A 341 17.70 21.34 -21.50
CA LEU A 341 16.49 21.20 -20.67
C LEU A 341 16.42 19.88 -19.89
N LEU A 342 17.27 18.92 -20.24
CA LEU A 342 17.41 17.66 -19.52
C LEU A 342 18.33 17.77 -18.30
N ARG A 343 19.11 18.85 -18.19
CA ARG A 343 20.03 19.03 -17.06
C ARG A 343 19.28 19.55 -15.84
N GLU A 344 19.70 19.11 -14.65
CA GLU A 344 19.09 19.53 -13.39
C GLU A 344 19.36 20.99 -13.06
N ASP A 345 20.46 21.56 -13.55
CA ASP A 345 20.89 22.93 -13.32
C ASP A 345 20.28 23.94 -14.31
N TYR A 346 19.43 23.50 -15.24
CA TYR A 346 18.85 24.41 -16.21
C TYR A 346 17.87 25.38 -15.52
N PRO A 347 18.09 26.71 -15.64
CA PRO A 347 17.22 27.69 -15.01
C PRO A 347 15.87 27.73 -15.74
N THR A 348 14.91 26.97 -15.24
CA THR A 348 13.50 26.97 -15.71
C THR A 348 12.79 28.31 -15.47
N ARG A 349 13.41 29.21 -14.69
CA ARG A 349 12.89 30.54 -14.33
C ARG A 349 12.93 31.58 -15.45
N HIS A 350 13.64 31.32 -16.55
CA HIS A 350 13.74 32.26 -17.69
C HIS A 350 12.68 32.03 -18.78
N ILE A 351 11.76 31.10 -18.54
CA ILE A 351 10.66 30.83 -19.43
C ILE A 351 9.51 31.74 -19.00
N ASP A 352 9.30 32.80 -19.76
CA ASP A 352 8.35 33.86 -19.42
C ASP A 352 6.90 33.31 -19.35
N PRO A 353 6.23 33.31 -18.17
CA PRO A 353 4.86 32.82 -18.03
C PRO A 353 3.80 33.78 -18.60
N GLN A 354 4.19 34.71 -19.48
CA GLN A 354 3.34 35.80 -20.02
C GLN A 354 2.17 35.35 -20.90
N ALA A 355 1.97 34.05 -21.13
CA ALA A 355 0.71 33.54 -21.67
C ALA A 355 -0.23 33.19 -20.51
N PRO A 356 -1.16 34.08 -20.09
CA PRO A 356 -1.98 33.92 -18.88
C PRO A 356 -2.89 32.67 -18.87
N ASN A 357 -2.95 31.93 -19.98
CA ASN A 357 -3.80 30.75 -20.14
C ASN A 357 -3.03 29.46 -20.45
N GLU A 358 -1.70 29.50 -20.64
CA GLU A 358 -0.94 28.30 -20.98
C GLU A 358 -0.36 27.63 -19.74
N ARG A 359 -1.11 26.69 -19.17
CA ARG A 359 -0.62 25.81 -18.11
C ARG A 359 0.28 24.72 -18.71
N TYR A 360 1.53 24.65 -18.27
CA TYR A 360 2.48 23.57 -18.54
C TYR A 360 3.52 23.48 -17.42
N PHE A 361 4.13 22.31 -17.23
CA PHE A 361 5.19 22.14 -16.25
C PHE A 361 6.56 22.50 -16.86
N PRO A 362 7.30 23.49 -16.30
CA PRO A 362 8.60 23.92 -16.84
C PRO A 362 9.67 22.83 -16.86
N ASP A 363 9.59 21.85 -15.95
CA ASP A 363 10.53 20.74 -15.82
C ASP A 363 10.05 19.44 -16.51
N SER A 364 8.91 19.48 -17.23
CA SER A 364 8.28 18.32 -17.86
C SER A 364 9.21 17.51 -18.77
N ILE A 365 10.11 18.15 -19.53
CA ILE A 365 11.07 17.41 -20.37
C ILE A 365 11.96 16.52 -19.52
N ARG A 366 12.63 17.09 -18.50
CA ARG A 366 13.54 16.33 -17.62
C ARG A 366 12.79 15.20 -16.93
N ILE A 367 11.62 15.49 -16.37
CA ILE A 367 10.86 14.51 -15.59
C ILE A 367 10.28 13.40 -16.45
N VAL A 368 9.66 13.72 -17.61
CA VAL A 368 9.12 12.70 -18.51
C VAL A 368 10.21 11.85 -19.12
N PHE A 369 11.35 12.44 -19.52
CA PHE A 369 12.49 11.66 -20.01
C PHE A 369 13.05 10.78 -18.91
N GLY A 370 13.28 11.32 -17.71
CA GLY A 370 13.74 10.53 -16.55
C GLY A 370 12.81 9.34 -16.28
N TYR A 371 11.51 9.58 -16.25
CA TYR A 371 10.50 8.55 -16.03
C TYR A 371 10.49 7.48 -17.13
N VAL A 372 10.45 7.88 -18.39
CA VAL A 372 10.37 6.95 -19.53
C VAL A 372 11.64 6.12 -19.69
N LEU A 373 12.79 6.73 -19.42
CA LEU A 373 14.09 6.09 -19.62
C LEU A 373 14.47 5.20 -18.45
N ARG A 374 14.23 5.62 -17.21
CA ARG A 374 14.73 4.95 -16.00
C ARG A 374 13.69 4.16 -15.21
N GLU A 375 12.47 4.67 -15.07
CA GLU A 375 11.66 4.39 -13.87
C GLU A 375 10.33 3.62 -14.05
N GLY A 376 9.98 3.08 -15.23
CA GLY A 376 8.80 2.21 -15.21
C GLY A 376 8.25 1.64 -16.51
N CYS A 377 6.94 1.37 -16.45
CA CYS A 377 6.07 1.01 -17.57
C CYS A 377 5.31 2.26 -18.07
N PRO A 378 5.99 3.23 -18.72
CA PRO A 378 5.31 4.40 -19.28
C PRO A 378 4.37 3.97 -20.39
N SER A 379 3.35 4.79 -20.65
CA SER A 379 2.44 4.58 -21.76
C SER A 379 3.18 4.60 -23.10
N THR A 380 2.61 3.93 -24.11
CA THR A 380 3.13 3.95 -25.48
C THR A 380 3.26 5.39 -26.00
N THR A 381 2.32 6.28 -25.66
CA THR A 381 2.34 7.68 -26.08
C THR A 381 3.57 8.44 -25.56
N LEU A 382 3.87 8.33 -24.26
CA LEU A 382 5.04 9.00 -23.66
C LEU A 382 6.34 8.37 -24.18
N LYS A 383 6.38 7.05 -24.37
CA LYS A 383 7.51 6.36 -25.01
C LYS A 383 7.77 6.91 -26.41
N GLN A 384 6.75 6.97 -27.24
CA GLN A 384 6.86 7.47 -28.62
C GLN A 384 7.30 8.94 -28.66
N LEU A 385 6.78 9.79 -27.76
CA LEU A 385 7.21 11.18 -27.66
C LEU A 385 8.71 11.30 -27.39
N VAL A 386 9.21 10.58 -26.39
CA VAL A 386 10.63 10.59 -26.01
C VAL A 386 11.49 10.02 -27.14
N VAL A 387 11.12 8.86 -27.70
CA VAL A 387 11.86 8.23 -28.82
C VAL A 387 11.93 9.15 -30.03
N THR A 388 10.80 9.73 -30.45
CA THR A 388 10.75 10.66 -31.60
C THR A 388 11.64 11.87 -31.36
N THR A 389 11.57 12.45 -30.15
CA THR A 389 12.37 13.62 -29.79
C THR A 389 13.88 13.30 -29.79
N ILE A 390 14.28 12.12 -29.30
CA ILE A 390 15.69 11.66 -29.35
C ILE A 390 16.15 11.49 -30.80
N ARG A 391 15.32 10.91 -31.68
CA ARG A 391 15.65 10.70 -33.10
C ARG A 391 15.86 12.01 -33.84
N GLU A 392 14.98 12.97 -33.60
CA GLU A 392 15.06 14.29 -34.23
C GLU A 392 16.25 15.13 -33.72
N ASN A 393 16.79 14.81 -32.54
CA ASN A 393 17.84 15.60 -31.88
C ASN A 393 18.98 14.71 -31.40
N ARG A 394 19.94 14.41 -32.30
CA ARG A 394 21.06 13.49 -32.04
C ARG A 394 21.90 13.84 -30.81
N GLU A 395 21.98 15.11 -30.41
CA GLU A 395 22.67 15.48 -29.17
C GLU A 395 22.02 14.92 -27.90
N ILE A 396 20.70 14.70 -27.91
CA ILE A 396 19.99 14.10 -26.78
C ILE A 396 20.45 12.67 -26.57
N TYR A 397 20.58 11.89 -27.64
CA TYR A 397 21.03 10.49 -27.56
C TYR A 397 22.35 10.36 -26.80
N LYS A 398 23.32 11.25 -27.08
CA LYS A 398 24.61 11.26 -26.38
C LYS A 398 24.46 11.49 -24.87
N TYR A 399 23.47 12.30 -24.47
CA TYR A 399 23.19 12.62 -23.07
C TYR A 399 22.46 11.48 -22.35
N VAL A 400 21.55 10.77 -23.05
CA VAL A 400 20.66 9.79 -22.41
C VAL A 400 21.08 8.33 -22.58
N LYS A 401 22.07 8.02 -23.44
CA LYS A 401 22.48 6.64 -23.80
C LYS A 401 22.70 5.70 -22.60
N GLU A 402 23.23 6.22 -21.50
CA GLU A 402 23.57 5.44 -20.29
C GLU A 402 22.34 5.17 -19.42
N SER A 403 21.28 5.96 -19.59
CA SER A 403 20.00 5.83 -18.87
C SER A 403 18.92 5.10 -19.67
N LEU A 404 19.23 4.61 -20.89
CA LEU A 404 18.24 3.89 -21.72
C LEU A 404 17.98 2.49 -21.16
N ASN A 405 16.71 2.18 -20.89
CA ASN A 405 16.28 0.79 -20.73
C ASN A 405 16.25 0.05 -22.08
N GLU A 406 16.32 -1.29 -22.05
CA GLU A 406 16.37 -2.13 -23.26
C GLU A 406 15.18 -1.90 -24.20
N SER A 407 13.96 -1.75 -23.66
CA SER A 407 12.75 -1.49 -24.48
C SER A 407 12.87 -0.21 -25.32
N ILE A 408 13.50 0.85 -24.80
CA ILE A 408 13.71 2.09 -25.53
C ILE A 408 14.85 1.94 -26.55
N LYS A 409 15.91 1.17 -26.23
CA LYS A 409 16.99 0.88 -27.18
C LYS A 409 16.46 0.16 -28.41
N ASP A 410 15.64 -0.86 -28.21
CA ASP A 410 15.03 -1.63 -29.32
C ASP A 410 14.17 -0.72 -30.22
N MET A 411 13.32 0.13 -29.62
CA MET A 411 12.52 1.09 -30.40
C MET A 411 13.35 2.13 -31.15
N LEU A 412 14.51 2.53 -30.62
CA LEU A 412 15.43 3.43 -31.33
C LEU A 412 16.11 2.72 -32.51
N LEU A 413 16.51 1.46 -32.35
CA LEU A 413 17.13 0.64 -33.39
C LEU A 413 16.15 0.33 -34.53
N ASP A 414 14.96 -0.16 -34.21
CA ASP A 414 13.91 -0.48 -35.19
C ASP A 414 13.54 0.74 -36.04
N ALA A 415 13.55 1.90 -35.42
CA ALA A 415 13.22 3.15 -36.08
C ALA A 415 14.35 3.66 -36.99
N ASP A 416 15.62 3.37 -36.67
CA ASP A 416 16.77 3.69 -37.53
C ASP A 416 16.85 2.75 -38.76
N TYR A 417 16.38 1.50 -38.65
CA TYR A 417 16.23 0.60 -39.81
C TYR A 417 15.08 1.00 -40.76
N SER A 418 14.17 1.89 -40.33
CA SER A 418 13.09 2.44 -41.16
C SER A 418 13.48 3.70 -41.94
N VAL A 419 14.60 4.36 -41.58
CA VAL A 419 15.12 5.50 -42.36
C VAL A 419 16.17 4.94 -43.30
N ALA A 420 15.71 4.38 -44.43
CA ALA A 420 16.59 4.17 -45.57
C ALA A 420 17.36 5.49 -45.79
N PRO A 421 18.69 5.45 -45.95
CA PRO A 421 19.46 6.65 -46.20
C PRO A 421 18.85 7.30 -47.42
N SER A 422 18.31 8.52 -47.25
CA SER A 422 17.87 9.34 -48.37
C SER A 422 19.05 9.43 -49.32
N GLN A 423 19.05 8.59 -50.35
CA GLN A 423 19.98 8.71 -51.45
C GLN A 423 19.80 10.14 -51.94
N SER A 424 20.92 10.87 -51.92
CA SER A 424 21.03 12.18 -52.48
C SER A 424 20.58 12.08 -53.93
N ILE A 425 19.33 12.45 -54.20
CA ILE A 425 18.86 12.67 -55.55
C ILE A 425 19.61 13.91 -56.00
N GLU A 426 20.72 13.71 -56.72
CA GLU A 426 21.30 14.73 -57.56
C GLU A 426 20.18 15.26 -58.46
N VAL A 427 19.77 16.49 -58.20
CA VAL A 427 18.85 17.23 -59.06
C VAL A 427 19.63 17.60 -60.32
N GLY A 428 19.64 16.69 -61.27
CA GLY A 428 19.96 16.98 -62.65
C GLY A 428 18.86 17.86 -63.23
N TYR A 429 19.15 19.15 -63.40
CA TYR A 429 18.33 20.04 -64.21
C TYR A 429 18.29 19.50 -65.64
N SER A 430 17.14 18.99 -66.07
CA SER A 430 16.83 18.79 -67.48
C SER A 430 15.51 19.49 -67.79
N THR A 431 15.65 20.61 -68.47
CA THR A 431 14.59 21.38 -69.10
C THR A 431 13.98 20.57 -70.24
N SER A 432 12.71 20.17 -70.10
CA SER A 432 11.88 19.94 -71.29
C SER A 432 10.45 20.39 -71.06
N ASN A 433 10.04 21.30 -71.94
CA ASN A 433 8.69 21.76 -72.15
C ASN A 433 7.80 20.62 -72.64
N ALA A 434 6.62 20.42 -72.03
CA ALA A 434 5.46 19.90 -72.74
C ALA A 434 4.15 20.19 -71.99
N GLN A 435 3.49 21.24 -72.47
CA GLN A 435 2.06 21.34 -72.77
C GLN A 435 1.00 20.80 -71.79
N HIS A 436 0.25 21.77 -71.28
CA HIS A 436 -1.15 21.69 -70.87
C HIS A 436 -2.01 20.64 -71.59
N LYS A 437 -2.70 19.80 -70.81
CA LYS A 437 -4.08 19.43 -71.11
C LYS A 437 -4.90 19.26 -69.84
N CYS A 438 -5.86 20.16 -69.73
CA CYS A 438 -6.97 20.18 -68.79
C CYS A 438 -7.90 18.99 -69.08
N SER A 439 -8.29 18.21 -68.07
CA SER A 439 -9.51 17.40 -68.14
C SER A 439 -10.11 17.22 -66.75
N LYS A 440 -11.27 17.85 -66.58
CA LYS A 440 -12.25 17.61 -65.52
C LYS A 440 -12.66 16.13 -65.51
N ARG A 441 -12.89 15.56 -64.32
CA ARG A 441 -13.92 14.54 -64.11
C ARG A 441 -14.41 14.58 -62.67
N SER A 442 -15.64 15.04 -62.53
CA SER A 442 -16.56 14.84 -61.42
C SER A 442 -16.84 13.35 -61.24
N TYR A 443 -17.03 12.91 -60.00
CA TYR A 443 -17.91 11.79 -59.69
C TYR A 443 -18.55 12.03 -58.32
N GLU A 444 -19.82 12.43 -58.37
CA GLU A 444 -20.82 12.04 -57.39
C GLU A 444 -21.24 10.59 -57.69
N GLY A 445 -21.52 9.85 -56.61
CA GLY A 445 -22.06 8.50 -56.58
C GLY A 445 -22.30 8.14 -55.13
#